data_AF-A0A2V9K1A0-F1
#
_entry.id   AF-A0A2V9K1A0-F1
#
_cell.length_a   1.000
_cell.length_b   1.000
_cell.length_c   1.000
_cell.angle_alpha   90.00
_cell.angle_beta   90.00
_cell.angle_gamma   90.00
#
_symmetry.space_group_name_H-M   'P 1'
#
loop_
_entity.id
_entity.type
_entity.pdbx_description
1 polymer ?
#
loop_
_entity_poly.entity_id
_entity_poly.type
_entity_poly.pdbx_seq_one_letter_code
_entity_poly.pdbx_strand_id
1 'polypeptide(L)'
;MDSLQPPPRGGGTGRPLVCLTLALNYSVSGLEPWSYHAVNLTIHAAGALVLFGIVRRTLQGTRLRGRFGAHASGLAAAVAACWAVHPLQTESVTYIIQRAESLMGLLLLLTLYCVIRGHDSPRRLWWHATAIFCCALGMGSKEGMVIAPIIVLLYDRIFLADSWAELWNQRSGLYTGLAATWLIPVLLVIMNKARGGAVMGFPAVSPWRYAQNQFGAIAHYLRLAVWPDRLCIDYGWQSSTLPRSWILSGAIIIWPLLLATAWALERAPMLGFLGAWFFLTLAPSSS
;
A
#
# COMPACT_ATOMS: atom_id res chain seq x y z
N MET A 1 9.87 12.53 29.35
CA MET A 1 8.64 12.08 28.68
C MET A 1 8.33 12.86 27.40
N ASP A 2 9.10 13.91 27.07
CA ASP A 2 8.86 14.76 25.87
C ASP A 2 9.51 14.29 24.56
N SER A 3 10.34 13.24 24.57
CA SER A 3 11.06 12.77 23.38
C SER A 3 10.21 12.00 22.36
N LEU A 4 8.98 11.61 22.72
CA LEU A 4 8.05 10.92 21.83
C LEU A 4 7.08 11.86 21.10
N GLN A 5 7.10 13.16 21.43
CA GLN A 5 6.26 14.13 20.75
C GLN A 5 7.05 14.78 19.60
N PRO A 6 6.62 14.62 18.33
CA PRO A 6 7.18 15.43 17.26
C PRO A 6 6.93 16.91 17.57
N PRO A 7 7.82 17.83 17.15
CA PRO A 7 7.61 19.25 17.38
C PRO A 7 6.24 19.69 16.84
N PRO A 8 5.59 20.71 17.43
CA PRO A 8 4.21 21.14 17.07
C PRO A 8 4.00 21.47 15.59
N ARG A 9 5.09 21.59 14.80
CA ARG A 9 5.10 21.87 13.36
C ARG A 9 5.92 20.85 12.53
N GLY A 10 6.37 19.74 13.13
CA GLY A 10 7.09 18.68 12.42
C GLY A 10 6.12 17.73 11.71
N GLY A 11 6.41 17.34 10.46
CA GLY A 11 5.56 16.47 9.62
C GLY A 11 5.29 15.03 10.13
N GLY A 12 5.49 14.76 11.42
CA GLY A 12 5.19 13.48 12.09
C GLY A 12 3.87 13.46 12.88
N THR A 13 3.15 14.58 12.97
CA THR A 13 1.99 14.75 13.88
C THR A 13 0.77 13.85 13.59
N GLY A 14 0.77 13.05 12.52
CA GLY A 14 -0.33 12.14 12.17
C GLY A 14 0.02 10.65 12.01
N ARG A 15 1.30 10.25 12.20
CA ARG A 15 1.78 8.89 11.84
C ARG A 15 2.52 8.23 13.01
N PRO A 16 1.80 7.80 14.06
CA PRO A 16 2.42 7.36 15.33
C PRO A 16 3.37 6.19 15.16
N LEU A 17 3.09 5.23 14.26
CA LEU A 17 3.97 4.08 14.09
C LEU A 17 5.31 4.49 13.46
N VAL A 18 5.28 5.39 12.48
CA VAL A 18 6.50 5.91 11.84
C VAL A 18 7.34 6.67 12.87
N CYS A 19 6.72 7.57 13.65
CA CYS A 19 7.39 8.30 14.72
C CYS A 19 8.04 7.36 15.74
N LEU A 20 7.34 6.31 16.17
CA LEU A 20 7.89 5.30 17.08
C LEU A 20 9.14 4.64 16.50
N THR A 21 9.08 4.16 15.25
CA THR A 21 10.25 3.50 14.62
C THR A 21 11.44 4.44 14.45
N LEU A 22 11.20 5.72 14.15
CA LEU A 22 12.26 6.72 14.03
C LEU A 22 12.85 7.07 15.40
N ALA A 23 12.03 7.21 16.44
CA ALA A 23 12.49 7.44 17.81
C ALA A 23 13.35 6.28 18.33
N LEU A 24 12.98 5.04 18.00
CA LEU A 24 13.79 3.86 18.30
C LEU A 24 15.14 3.93 17.58
N ASN A 25 15.19 4.29 16.30
CA ASN A 25 16.48 4.49 15.62
C ASN A 25 17.31 5.60 16.23
N TYR A 26 16.69 6.72 16.60
CA TYR A 26 17.39 7.83 17.25
C TYR A 26 18.05 7.38 18.57
N SER A 27 17.38 6.50 19.33
CA SER A 27 17.99 5.94 20.55
C SER A 27 19.21 5.04 20.29
N VAL A 28 19.35 4.48 19.09
CA VAL A 28 20.44 3.57 18.71
C VAL A 28 21.63 4.31 18.09
N SER A 29 21.38 5.24 17.16
CA SER A 29 22.43 5.91 16.39
C SER A 29 22.36 7.43 16.41
N GLY A 30 21.43 8.03 17.15
CA GLY A 30 21.21 9.47 17.12
C GLY A 30 20.86 9.95 15.72
N LEU A 31 21.64 10.92 15.21
CA LEU A 31 21.50 11.46 13.85
C LEU A 31 22.30 10.66 12.80
N GLU A 32 23.11 9.69 13.21
CA GLU A 32 23.85 8.86 12.25
C GLU A 32 22.89 7.97 11.44
N PRO A 33 22.94 8.01 10.10
CA PRO A 33 21.88 7.47 9.25
C PRO A 33 21.91 5.94 9.10
N TRP A 34 23.00 5.28 9.50
CA TRP A 34 23.20 3.84 9.23
C TRP A 34 22.06 2.97 9.79
N SER A 35 21.56 3.25 11.01
CA SER A 35 20.51 2.43 11.62
C SER A 35 19.15 2.64 10.93
N TYR A 36 18.93 3.84 10.39
CA TYR A 36 17.72 4.19 9.65
C TYR A 36 17.66 3.45 8.30
N HIS A 37 18.77 3.44 7.56
CA HIS A 37 18.88 2.70 6.30
C HIS A 37 18.82 1.19 6.52
N ALA A 38 19.44 0.67 7.57
CA ALA A 38 19.36 -0.76 7.89
C ALA A 38 17.91 -1.21 8.14
N VAL A 39 17.13 -0.41 8.88
CA VAL A 39 15.70 -0.69 9.09
C VAL A 39 14.90 -0.59 7.79
N ASN A 40 15.12 0.45 6.96
CA ASN A 40 14.41 0.58 5.68
C ASN A 40 14.73 -0.58 4.72
N LEU A 41 16.00 -0.99 4.64
CA LEU A 41 16.42 -2.15 3.86
C LEU A 41 15.78 -3.45 4.36
N THR A 42 15.67 -3.60 5.68
CA THR A 42 15.00 -4.76 6.29
C THR A 42 13.51 -4.78 5.95
N ILE A 43 12.82 -3.64 6.01
CA ILE A 43 11.42 -3.50 5.61
C ILE A 43 11.23 -3.86 4.13
N HIS A 44 12.12 -3.37 3.27
CA HIS A 44 12.11 -3.67 1.82
C HIS A 44 12.29 -5.17 1.55
N ALA A 45 13.32 -5.78 2.16
CA ALA A 45 13.59 -7.22 2.02
C ALA A 45 12.42 -8.07 2.55
N ALA A 46 11.84 -7.71 3.70
CA ALA A 46 10.66 -8.36 4.23
C ALA A 46 9.47 -8.22 3.26
N GLY A 47 9.28 -7.05 2.65
CA GLY A 47 8.25 -6.81 1.64
C GLY A 47 8.39 -7.77 0.44
N ALA A 48 9.61 -7.94 -0.07
CA ALA A 48 9.90 -8.86 -1.17
C ALA A 48 9.58 -10.32 -0.80
N LEU A 49 9.94 -10.76 0.42
CA LEU A 49 9.68 -12.11 0.89
C LEU A 49 8.17 -12.37 1.09
N VAL A 50 7.43 -11.39 1.60
CA VAL A 50 5.97 -11.50 1.75
C VAL A 50 5.30 -11.51 0.38
N LEU A 51 5.76 -10.67 -0.56
CA LEU A 51 5.28 -10.67 -1.94
C LEU A 51 5.49 -12.03 -2.61
N PHE A 52 6.69 -12.62 -2.49
CA PHE A 52 6.97 -14.00 -2.90
C PHE A 52 5.95 -14.97 -2.29
N GLY A 53 5.71 -14.86 -0.98
CA GLY A 53 4.79 -15.71 -0.25
C GLY A 53 3.33 -15.59 -0.71
N ILE A 54 2.88 -14.39 -1.07
CA ILE A 54 1.56 -14.10 -1.65
C ILE A 54 1.47 -14.75 -3.03
N VAL A 55 2.33 -14.33 -3.97
CA VAL A 55 2.28 -14.77 -5.37
C VAL A 55 2.35 -16.29 -5.46
N ARG A 56 3.28 -16.92 -4.73
CA ARG A 56 3.42 -18.37 -4.71
C ARG A 56 2.12 -19.05 -4.28
N ARG A 57 1.45 -18.55 -3.25
CA ARG A 57 0.19 -19.12 -2.76
C ARG A 57 -0.98 -18.85 -3.68
N THR A 58 -1.06 -17.67 -4.27
CA THR A 58 -2.07 -17.35 -5.28
C THR A 58 -1.97 -18.31 -6.48
N LEU A 59 -0.76 -18.54 -6.98
CA LEU A 59 -0.51 -19.47 -8.10
C LEU A 59 -0.73 -20.94 -7.74
N GLN A 60 -0.57 -21.31 -6.46
CA GLN A 60 -0.87 -22.65 -5.95
C GLN A 60 -2.34 -22.86 -5.55
N GLY A 61 -3.11 -21.78 -5.44
CA GLY A 61 -4.52 -21.81 -5.08
C GLY A 61 -5.37 -22.52 -6.13
N THR A 62 -6.52 -23.04 -5.71
CA THR A 62 -7.42 -23.89 -6.52
C THR A 62 -7.68 -23.34 -7.92
N ARG A 63 -7.90 -22.03 -8.06
CA ARG A 63 -8.24 -21.37 -9.32
C ARG A 63 -7.09 -21.26 -10.34
N LEU A 64 -5.84 -21.27 -9.87
CA LEU A 64 -4.65 -21.07 -10.73
C LEU A 64 -3.72 -22.28 -10.76
N ARG A 65 -3.89 -23.24 -9.83
CA ARG A 65 -3.04 -24.41 -9.66
C ARG A 65 -2.89 -25.21 -10.95
N GLY A 66 -3.98 -25.43 -11.69
CA GLY A 66 -3.97 -26.20 -12.93
C GLY A 66 -3.07 -25.60 -14.02
N ARG A 67 -2.93 -24.27 -14.05
CA ARG A 67 -2.14 -23.56 -15.07
C ARG A 67 -0.72 -23.24 -14.61
N PHE A 68 -0.55 -22.83 -13.35
CA PHE A 68 0.72 -22.27 -12.85
C PHE A 68 1.34 -23.04 -11.69
N GLY A 69 0.64 -24.02 -11.10
CA GLY A 69 1.03 -24.66 -9.85
C GLY A 69 2.44 -25.29 -9.89
N ALA A 70 2.82 -25.93 -11.00
CA ALA A 70 4.13 -26.54 -11.18
C ALA A 70 5.28 -25.51 -11.17
N HIS A 71 5.03 -24.29 -11.65
CA HIS A 71 6.03 -23.23 -11.77
C HIS A 71 5.86 -22.13 -10.71
N ALA A 72 4.94 -22.29 -9.77
CA ALA A 72 4.51 -21.24 -8.85
C ALA A 72 5.67 -20.64 -8.04
N SER A 73 6.59 -21.48 -7.54
CA SER A 73 7.76 -21.01 -6.79
C SER A 73 8.71 -20.18 -7.66
N GLY A 74 9.00 -20.64 -8.88
CA GLY A 74 9.91 -19.93 -9.81
C GLY A 74 9.33 -18.60 -10.28
N LEU A 75 8.04 -18.59 -10.65
CA LEU A 75 7.34 -17.36 -11.03
C LEU A 75 7.25 -16.37 -9.88
N ALA A 76 6.91 -16.83 -8.67
CA ALA A 76 6.87 -15.96 -7.50
C ALA A 76 8.24 -15.39 -7.15
N ALA A 77 9.31 -16.19 -7.28
CA ALA A 77 10.67 -15.73 -7.05
C ALA A 77 11.09 -14.68 -8.08
N ALA A 78 10.77 -14.89 -9.37
CA ALA A 78 11.02 -13.93 -10.42
C ALA A 78 10.28 -12.60 -10.17
N VAL A 79 8.99 -12.66 -9.83
CA VAL A 79 8.19 -11.46 -9.51
C VAL A 79 8.77 -10.70 -8.33
N ALA A 80 9.09 -11.40 -7.23
CA ALA A 80 9.63 -10.77 -6.04
C ALA A 80 11.04 -10.21 -6.28
N ALA A 81 11.89 -10.91 -7.03
CA ALA A 81 13.22 -10.44 -7.40
C ALA A 81 13.14 -9.19 -8.28
N CYS A 82 12.32 -9.21 -9.34
CA CYS A 82 12.09 -8.05 -10.21
C CYS A 82 11.59 -6.85 -9.39
N TRP A 83 10.65 -7.05 -8.48
CA TRP A 83 10.17 -5.98 -7.60
C TRP A 83 11.27 -5.46 -6.67
N ALA A 84 12.03 -6.35 -6.04
CA ALA A 84 13.05 -5.99 -5.05
C ALA A 84 14.21 -5.19 -5.65
N VAL A 85 14.61 -5.50 -6.89
CA VAL A 85 15.73 -4.82 -7.56
C VAL A 85 15.29 -3.69 -8.49
N HIS A 86 13.98 -3.45 -8.62
CA HIS A 86 13.48 -2.41 -9.50
C HIS A 86 13.98 -1.02 -9.04
N PRO A 87 14.58 -0.19 -9.91
CA PRO A 87 15.17 1.09 -9.51
C PRO A 87 14.20 2.05 -8.80
N LEU A 88 12.89 1.98 -9.10
CA LEU A 88 11.85 2.73 -8.37
C LEU A 88 11.87 2.51 -6.85
N GLN A 89 12.37 1.36 -6.38
CA GLN A 89 12.42 1.07 -4.95
C GLN A 89 13.58 1.76 -4.23
N THR A 90 14.45 2.46 -4.95
CA THR A 90 15.60 3.16 -4.35
C THR A 90 15.15 4.13 -3.27
N GLU A 91 14.12 4.94 -3.53
CA GLU A 91 13.63 5.93 -2.57
C GLU A 91 13.08 5.30 -1.29
N SER A 92 12.41 4.15 -1.40
CA SER A 92 11.91 3.37 -0.26
C SER A 92 13.02 3.03 0.75
N VAL A 93 14.27 2.91 0.28
CA VAL A 93 15.44 2.54 1.10
C VAL A 93 16.32 3.74 1.47
N THR A 94 16.60 4.62 0.50
CA THR A 94 17.56 5.73 0.68
C THR A 94 16.94 6.98 1.28
N TYR A 95 15.64 7.24 1.07
CA TYR A 95 14.99 8.40 1.67
C TYR A 95 14.38 8.01 3.02
N ILE A 96 15.04 8.37 4.13
CA ILE A 96 14.71 7.88 5.48
C ILE A 96 13.22 7.99 5.80
N ILE A 97 12.59 9.13 5.51
CA ILE A 97 11.18 9.37 5.85
C ILE A 97 10.20 8.59 4.95
N GLN A 98 10.63 8.09 3.79
CA GLN A 98 9.85 7.14 2.97
C GLN A 98 9.66 5.77 3.62
N ARG A 99 10.21 5.59 4.82
CA ARG A 99 9.75 4.56 5.75
C ARG A 99 8.23 4.54 5.92
N ALA A 100 7.56 5.70 5.89
CA ALA A 100 6.11 5.75 6.03
C ALA A 100 5.40 4.90 4.94
N GLU A 101 5.82 5.04 3.68
CA GLU A 101 5.30 4.27 2.56
C GLU A 101 5.73 2.80 2.64
N SER A 102 7.02 2.55 2.87
CA SER A 102 7.58 1.19 2.90
C SER A 102 6.95 0.33 3.99
N LEU A 103 6.76 0.91 5.19
CA LEU A 103 6.15 0.22 6.32
C LEU A 103 4.65 -0.05 6.08
N MET A 104 3.92 0.94 5.53
CA MET A 104 2.54 0.75 5.12
C MET A 104 2.42 -0.36 4.06
N GLY A 105 3.28 -0.35 3.04
CA GLY A 105 3.31 -1.37 1.99
C GLY A 105 3.58 -2.77 2.54
N LEU A 106 4.58 -2.92 3.42
CA LEU A 106 4.84 -4.19 4.11
C LEU A 106 3.63 -4.66 4.92
N LEU A 107 2.98 -3.78 5.68
CA LEU A 107 1.83 -4.12 6.53
C LEU A 107 0.58 -4.47 5.71
N LEU A 108 0.38 -3.83 4.54
CA LEU A 108 -0.64 -4.21 3.57
C LEU A 108 -0.40 -5.63 3.04
N LEU A 109 0.84 -5.92 2.60
CA LEU A 109 1.21 -7.25 2.12
C LEU A 109 1.07 -8.31 3.22
N LEU A 110 1.50 -8.02 4.45
CA LEU A 110 1.35 -8.93 5.58
C LEU A 110 -0.12 -9.19 5.93
N THR A 111 -0.97 -8.16 5.89
CA THR A 111 -2.41 -8.28 6.09
C THR A 111 -3.00 -9.27 5.09
N LEU A 112 -2.72 -9.07 3.80
CA LEU A 112 -3.19 -9.96 2.75
C LEU A 112 -2.62 -11.37 2.88
N TYR A 113 -1.31 -11.49 3.12
CA TYR A 113 -0.64 -12.78 3.31
C TYR A 113 -1.26 -13.58 4.45
N CYS A 114 -1.55 -12.95 5.58
CA CYS A 114 -2.18 -13.61 6.72
C CYS A 114 -3.59 -14.12 6.37
N VAL A 115 -4.38 -13.36 5.61
CA VAL A 115 -5.69 -13.85 5.13
C VAL A 115 -5.55 -15.06 4.22
N ILE A 116 -4.61 -15.01 3.27
CA ILE A 116 -4.31 -16.15 2.39
C ILE A 116 -3.86 -17.37 3.20
N ARG A 117 -3.00 -17.18 4.21
CA ARG A 117 -2.55 -18.27 5.11
C ARG A 117 -3.68 -18.82 5.96
N GLY A 118 -4.57 -17.95 6.44
CA GLY A 118 -5.70 -18.32 7.28
C GLY A 118 -6.72 -19.20 6.55
N HIS A 119 -6.85 -19.03 5.24
CA HIS A 119 -7.75 -19.81 4.39
C HIS A 119 -7.59 -21.32 4.58
N ASP A 120 -6.35 -21.81 4.46
CA ASP A 120 -6.03 -23.24 4.43
C ASP A 120 -5.50 -23.76 5.78
N SER A 121 -5.54 -22.95 6.84
CA SER A 121 -4.89 -23.28 8.11
C SER A 121 -5.88 -23.70 9.19
N PRO A 122 -5.58 -24.75 9.98
CA PRO A 122 -6.36 -25.08 11.18
C PRO A 122 -6.30 -23.96 12.24
N ARG A 123 -5.31 -23.06 12.18
CA ARG A 123 -5.16 -21.90 13.06
C ARG A 123 -5.71 -20.62 12.43
N ARG A 124 -6.80 -20.73 11.68
CA ARG A 124 -7.41 -19.63 10.92
C ARG A 124 -7.64 -18.36 11.73
N LEU A 125 -8.14 -18.49 12.97
CA LEU A 125 -8.39 -17.34 13.85
C LEU A 125 -7.12 -16.56 14.20
N TRP A 126 -6.00 -17.25 14.43
CA TRP A 126 -4.72 -16.60 14.74
C TRP A 126 -4.20 -15.80 13.54
N TRP A 127 -4.32 -16.35 12.33
CA TRP A 127 -3.96 -15.63 11.11
C TRP A 127 -4.87 -14.43 10.85
N HIS A 128 -6.18 -14.56 11.06
CA HIS A 128 -7.11 -13.44 10.93
C HIS A 128 -6.84 -12.34 11.95
N ALA A 129 -6.58 -12.70 13.22
CA ALA A 129 -6.20 -11.73 14.25
C ALA A 129 -4.90 -11.02 13.89
N THR A 130 -3.91 -11.76 13.38
CA THR A 130 -2.64 -11.18 12.89
C THR A 130 -2.88 -10.24 11.70
N ALA A 131 -3.77 -10.60 10.77
CA ALA A 131 -4.13 -9.73 9.65
C ALA A 131 -4.74 -8.41 10.13
N ILE A 132 -5.70 -8.47 11.07
CA ILE A 132 -6.35 -7.28 11.66
C ILE A 132 -5.31 -6.43 12.40
N PHE A 133 -4.40 -7.06 13.14
CA PHE A 133 -3.32 -6.36 13.84
C PHE A 133 -2.36 -5.65 12.87
N CYS A 134 -1.90 -6.33 11.81
CA CYS A 134 -1.09 -5.70 10.77
C CYS A 134 -1.84 -4.56 10.08
N CYS A 135 -3.14 -4.72 9.83
CA CYS A 135 -3.98 -3.69 9.24
C CYS A 135 -4.03 -2.44 10.14
N ALA A 136 -4.28 -2.63 11.44
CA ALA A 136 -4.31 -1.57 12.43
C ALA A 136 -2.97 -0.82 12.55
N LEU A 137 -1.84 -1.54 12.53
CA LEU A 137 -0.51 -0.93 12.51
C LEU A 137 -0.28 -0.11 11.23
N GLY A 138 -0.73 -0.61 10.07
CA GLY A 138 -0.60 0.09 8.80
C GLY A 138 -1.38 1.40 8.80
N MET A 139 -2.58 1.41 9.41
CA MET A 139 -3.40 2.61 9.58
C MET A 139 -2.70 3.69 10.40
N GLY A 140 -1.84 3.29 11.35
CA GLY A 140 -0.99 4.20 12.12
C GLY A 140 0.30 4.62 11.41
N SER A 141 0.57 4.09 10.21
CA SER A 141 1.77 4.39 9.42
C SER A 141 1.52 5.43 8.35
N LYS A 142 0.46 5.24 7.55
CA LYS A 142 0.09 6.13 6.44
C LYS A 142 -1.39 5.99 6.09
N GLU A 143 -2.01 7.10 5.72
CA GLU A 143 -3.40 7.19 5.29
C GLU A 143 -3.73 6.29 4.09
N GLY A 144 -2.75 5.95 3.24
CA GLY A 144 -2.91 5.00 2.14
C GLY A 144 -3.42 3.63 2.57
N MET A 145 -3.19 3.21 3.83
CA MET A 145 -3.64 1.92 4.34
C MET A 145 -5.17 1.73 4.34
N VAL A 146 -5.96 2.80 4.22
CA VAL A 146 -7.44 2.73 4.21
C VAL A 146 -8.00 1.77 3.16
N ILE A 147 -7.24 1.48 2.10
CA ILE A 147 -7.62 0.56 1.03
C ILE A 147 -7.42 -0.92 1.36
N ALA A 148 -6.69 -1.25 2.43
CA ALA A 148 -6.35 -2.64 2.78
C ALA A 148 -7.58 -3.55 2.93
N PRO A 149 -8.67 -3.16 3.65
CA PRO A 149 -9.86 -4.00 3.76
C PRO A 149 -10.53 -4.27 2.40
N ILE A 150 -10.51 -3.28 1.49
CA ILE A 150 -11.11 -3.39 0.15
C ILE A 150 -10.28 -4.35 -0.71
N ILE A 151 -8.96 -4.21 -0.71
CA ILE A 151 -8.04 -5.12 -1.41
C ILE A 151 -8.21 -6.56 -0.92
N VAL A 152 -8.27 -6.77 0.39
CA VAL A 152 -8.46 -8.10 0.98
C VAL A 152 -9.81 -8.69 0.59
N LEU A 153 -10.88 -7.90 0.61
CA LEU A 153 -12.22 -8.33 0.20
C LEU A 153 -12.23 -8.76 -1.27
N LEU A 154 -11.66 -7.94 -2.16
CA LEU A 154 -11.56 -8.24 -3.58
C LEU A 154 -10.71 -9.50 -3.83
N TYR A 155 -9.56 -9.62 -3.16
CA TYR A 155 -8.70 -10.79 -3.30
C TYR A 155 -9.44 -12.06 -2.85
N ASP A 156 -10.08 -12.04 -1.68
CA ASP A 156 -10.80 -13.20 -1.15
C ASP A 156 -11.91 -13.63 -2.12
N ARG A 157 -12.73 -12.69 -2.58
CA ARG A 157 -13.80 -12.97 -3.55
C ARG A 157 -13.28 -13.54 -4.87
N ILE A 158 -12.13 -13.09 -5.35
CA ILE A 158 -11.57 -13.44 -6.67
C ILE A 158 -10.71 -14.69 -6.64
N PHE A 159 -10.07 -15.02 -5.52
CA PHE A 159 -9.11 -16.13 -5.45
C PHE A 159 -9.47 -17.24 -4.46
N LEU A 160 -10.26 -16.94 -3.42
CA LEU A 160 -10.47 -17.84 -2.29
C LEU A 160 -11.93 -18.31 -2.18
N ALA A 161 -12.88 -17.38 -2.02
CA ALA A 161 -14.30 -17.69 -1.82
C ALA A 161 -15.06 -17.86 -3.14
N ASP A 162 -15.93 -18.87 -3.21
CA ASP A 162 -16.74 -19.17 -4.39
C ASP A 162 -17.96 -18.27 -4.53
N SER A 163 -18.47 -17.76 -3.40
CA SER A 163 -19.61 -16.85 -3.37
C SER A 163 -19.47 -15.76 -2.32
N TRP A 164 -20.25 -14.69 -2.49
CA TRP A 164 -20.42 -13.66 -1.47
C TRP A 164 -21.06 -14.26 -0.19
N ALA A 165 -21.99 -15.20 -0.30
CA ALA A 165 -22.61 -15.84 0.87
C ALA A 165 -21.58 -16.60 1.73
N GLU A 166 -20.66 -17.33 1.10
CA GLU A 166 -19.58 -18.03 1.79
C GLU A 166 -18.71 -17.09 2.61
N LEU A 167 -18.35 -15.95 2.02
CA LEU A 167 -17.48 -14.97 2.64
C LEU A 167 -18.12 -14.37 3.90
N TRP A 168 -19.42 -14.03 3.85
CA TRP A 168 -20.14 -13.47 5.00
C TRP A 168 -20.38 -14.53 6.07
N ASN A 169 -20.77 -15.75 5.68
CA ASN A 169 -21.06 -16.82 6.64
C ASN A 169 -19.81 -17.31 7.36
N GLN A 170 -18.68 -17.40 6.66
CA GLN A 170 -17.46 -17.96 7.23
C GLN A 170 -16.50 -16.91 7.78
N ARG A 171 -16.54 -15.66 7.32
CA ARG A 171 -15.48 -14.68 7.57
C ARG A 171 -15.98 -13.30 7.99
N SER A 172 -17.27 -13.14 8.30
CA SER A 172 -17.83 -11.86 8.78
C SER A 172 -16.95 -11.22 9.87
N GLY A 173 -16.52 -11.98 10.89
CA GLY A 173 -15.65 -11.48 11.95
C GLY A 173 -14.31 -10.92 11.47
N LEU A 174 -13.70 -11.49 10.41
CA LEU A 174 -12.50 -10.93 9.79
C LEU A 174 -12.78 -9.56 9.19
N TYR A 175 -13.84 -9.44 8.39
CA TYR A 175 -14.17 -8.19 7.70
C TYR A 175 -14.67 -7.11 8.64
N THR A 176 -15.45 -7.47 9.65
CA THR A 176 -15.82 -6.55 10.74
C THR A 176 -14.56 -6.05 11.46
N GLY A 177 -13.61 -6.94 11.77
CA GLY A 177 -12.34 -6.56 12.37
C GLY A 177 -11.49 -5.64 11.49
N LEU A 178 -11.35 -5.96 10.20
CA LEU A 178 -10.63 -5.13 9.23
C LEU A 178 -11.29 -3.76 9.06
N ALA A 179 -12.62 -3.71 8.92
CA ALA A 179 -13.37 -2.45 8.82
C ALA A 179 -13.25 -1.61 10.10
N ALA A 180 -13.23 -2.23 11.29
CA ALA A 180 -13.04 -1.53 12.55
C ALA A 180 -11.69 -0.80 12.62
N THR A 181 -10.66 -1.25 11.88
CA THR A 181 -9.38 -0.53 11.82
C THR A 181 -9.48 0.84 11.17
N TRP A 182 -10.52 1.14 10.37
CA TRP A 182 -10.77 2.49 9.84
C TRP A 182 -11.09 3.53 10.91
N LEU A 183 -11.44 3.11 12.12
CA LEU A 183 -11.58 4.04 13.25
C LEU A 183 -10.23 4.69 13.61
N ILE A 184 -9.11 4.02 13.37
CA ILE A 184 -7.77 4.52 13.71
C ILE A 184 -7.45 5.83 12.95
N PRO A 185 -7.47 5.90 11.61
CA PRO A 185 -7.17 7.14 10.91
C PRO A 185 -8.18 8.23 11.22
N VAL A 186 -9.46 7.89 11.43
CA VAL A 186 -10.50 8.85 11.85
C VAL A 186 -10.12 9.49 13.20
N LEU A 187 -9.75 8.67 14.18
CA LEU A 187 -9.33 9.16 15.50
C LEU A 187 -8.04 9.98 15.41
N LEU A 188 -7.06 9.55 14.61
CA LEU A 188 -5.82 10.31 14.41
C LEU A 188 -6.09 11.70 13.81
N VAL A 189 -7.00 11.79 12.83
CA VAL A 189 -7.42 13.08 12.25
C VAL A 189 -8.11 13.97 13.29
N ILE A 190 -9.02 13.41 14.10
CA ILE A 190 -9.71 14.15 15.17
C ILE A 190 -8.70 14.66 16.20
N MET A 191 -7.79 13.80 16.65
CA MET A 191 -6.75 14.16 17.62
C MET A 191 -5.79 15.22 17.07
N ASN A 192 -5.41 15.13 15.79
CA ASN A 192 -4.52 16.11 15.17
C ASN A 192 -5.21 17.48 15.05
N LYS A 193 -6.48 17.51 14.62
CA LYS A 193 -7.30 18.73 14.59
C LYS A 193 -7.46 19.36 15.98
N ALA A 194 -7.73 18.55 17.00
CA ALA A 194 -7.87 19.03 18.37
C ALA A 194 -6.60 19.69 18.92
N ARG A 195 -5.43 19.33 18.37
CA ARG A 195 -4.11 19.92 18.69
C ARG A 195 -3.75 21.12 17.80
N GLY A 196 -4.66 21.61 16.97
CA GLY A 196 -4.42 22.70 16.03
C GLY A 196 -3.62 22.30 14.78
N GLY A 197 -3.44 20.99 14.53
CA GLY A 197 -2.80 20.47 13.33
C GLY A 197 -3.70 20.46 12.10
N ALA A 198 -3.10 20.49 10.91
CA ALA A 198 -3.82 20.38 9.64
C ALA A 198 -4.42 18.98 9.43
N VAL A 199 -5.54 18.88 8.70
CA VAL A 199 -6.26 17.61 8.45
C VAL A 199 -5.43 16.63 7.63
N MET A 200 -4.68 17.15 6.67
CA MET A 200 -3.70 16.50 5.80
C MET A 200 -2.57 17.51 5.63
N GLY A 201 -1.31 17.09 5.69
CA GLY A 201 -0.14 17.98 5.79
C GLY A 201 0.19 18.85 4.57
N PHE A 202 -0.78 19.14 3.69
CA PHE A 202 -0.58 19.90 2.45
C PHE A 202 -1.41 21.20 2.42
N PRO A 203 -0.90 22.26 1.78
CA PRO A 203 -1.68 23.46 1.52
C PRO A 203 -2.88 23.12 0.62
N ALA A 204 -3.98 23.87 0.79
CA ALA A 204 -5.27 23.64 0.14
C ALA A 204 -5.21 23.84 -1.39
N VAL A 205 -4.72 22.84 -2.14
CA VAL A 205 -4.99 22.73 -3.58
C VAL A 205 -6.47 22.38 -3.74
N SER A 206 -7.17 23.08 -4.62
CA SER A 206 -8.57 22.78 -4.94
C SER A 206 -8.72 21.28 -5.31
N PRO A 207 -9.71 20.54 -4.77
CA PRO A 207 -9.94 19.12 -5.10
C PRO A 207 -10.03 18.86 -6.61
N TRP A 208 -10.55 19.84 -7.36
CA TRP A 208 -10.63 19.76 -8.82
C TRP A 208 -9.26 19.86 -9.50
N ARG A 209 -8.45 20.83 -9.11
CA ARG A 209 -7.07 20.99 -9.64
C ARG A 209 -6.21 19.79 -9.29
N TYR A 210 -6.41 19.29 -8.09
CA TYR A 210 -5.79 18.08 -7.61
C TYR A 210 -6.16 16.86 -8.47
N ALA A 211 -7.45 16.65 -8.77
CA ALA A 211 -7.90 15.58 -9.65
C ALA A 211 -7.33 15.69 -11.07
N GLN A 212 -7.19 16.92 -11.61
CA GLN A 212 -6.58 17.15 -12.91
C GLN A 212 -5.10 16.75 -12.95
N ASN A 213 -4.35 17.06 -11.88
CA ASN A 213 -2.93 16.73 -11.80
C ASN A 213 -2.69 15.20 -11.72
N GLN A 214 -3.68 14.42 -11.26
CA GLN A 214 -3.57 12.96 -11.20
C GLN A 214 -3.33 12.30 -12.55
N PHE A 215 -3.91 12.84 -13.62
CA PHE A 215 -3.71 12.26 -14.94
C PHE A 215 -2.24 12.30 -15.37
N GLY A 216 -1.58 13.45 -15.15
CA GLY A 216 -0.16 13.60 -15.45
C GLY A 216 0.72 12.77 -14.50
N ALA A 217 0.40 12.77 -13.21
CA ALA A 217 1.16 12.03 -12.20
C ALA A 217 1.14 10.52 -12.46
N ILE A 218 -0.04 9.94 -12.67
CA ILE A 218 -0.21 8.50 -12.93
C ILE A 218 0.48 8.10 -14.24
N ALA A 219 0.38 8.91 -15.30
CA ALA A 219 1.10 8.64 -16.54
C ALA A 219 2.62 8.65 -16.35
N HIS A 220 3.14 9.57 -15.53
CA HIS A 220 4.55 9.58 -15.18
C HIS A 220 4.95 8.36 -14.33
N TYR A 221 4.13 7.96 -13.36
CA TYR A 221 4.40 6.76 -12.56
C TYR A 221 4.42 5.49 -13.42
N LEU A 222 3.50 5.36 -14.37
CA LEU A 222 3.50 4.27 -15.35
C LEU A 222 4.77 4.26 -16.20
N ARG A 223 5.21 5.44 -16.67
CA ARG A 223 6.48 5.60 -17.39
C ARG A 223 7.67 5.13 -16.56
N LEU A 224 7.79 5.58 -15.31
CA LEU A 224 8.89 5.17 -14.43
C LEU A 224 8.83 3.69 -14.03
N ALA A 225 7.63 3.09 -13.97
CA ALA A 225 7.46 1.67 -13.69
C ALA A 225 7.98 0.78 -14.83
N VAL A 226 7.98 1.27 -16.07
CA VAL A 226 8.53 0.56 -17.22
C VAL A 226 9.99 0.94 -17.49
N TRP A 227 10.30 2.24 -17.39
CA TRP A 227 11.62 2.80 -17.65
C TRP A 227 11.96 3.86 -16.59
N PRO A 228 12.59 3.46 -15.47
CA PRO A 228 12.92 4.38 -14.39
C PRO A 228 14.15 5.21 -14.74
N ASP A 229 13.94 6.31 -15.47
CA ASP A 229 14.97 7.32 -15.72
C ASP A 229 14.77 8.56 -14.85
N ARG A 230 15.88 9.21 -14.48
CA ARG A 230 15.89 10.51 -13.76
C ARG A 230 15.05 10.49 -12.47
N LEU A 231 15.28 9.49 -11.63
CA LEU A 231 14.65 9.41 -10.32
C LEU A 231 15.09 10.58 -9.44
N CYS A 232 14.13 11.29 -8.85
CA CYS A 232 14.39 12.40 -7.95
C CYS A 232 13.34 12.47 -6.84
N ILE A 233 13.78 12.89 -5.65
CA ILE A 233 12.95 12.93 -4.43
C ILE A 233 11.70 13.81 -4.59
N ASP A 234 11.81 14.90 -5.36
CA ASP A 234 10.69 15.80 -5.63
C ASP A 234 10.72 16.24 -7.10
N TYR A 235 9.62 15.96 -7.79
CA TYR A 235 9.40 16.33 -9.20
C TYR A 235 8.77 17.73 -9.37
N GLY A 236 8.45 18.43 -8.29
CA GLY A 236 7.95 19.81 -8.30
C GLY A 236 6.49 19.99 -8.71
N TRP A 237 5.70 18.91 -8.78
CA TRP A 237 4.32 18.97 -9.30
C TRP A 237 3.31 19.63 -8.35
N GLN A 238 3.65 19.76 -7.06
CA GLN A 238 2.73 20.26 -6.03
C GLN A 238 2.50 21.78 -6.12
N SER A 239 3.34 22.53 -6.85
CA SER A 239 3.31 24.00 -6.89
C SER A 239 2.93 24.61 -8.25
N SER A 240 2.80 23.81 -9.31
CA SER A 240 2.50 24.32 -10.67
C SER A 240 1.34 23.58 -11.32
N THR A 241 0.49 24.31 -12.05
CA THR A 241 -0.50 23.69 -12.95
C THR A 241 0.25 22.93 -14.05
N LEU A 242 0.03 21.61 -14.14
CA LEU A 242 0.57 20.84 -15.25
C LEU A 242 0.03 21.40 -16.59
N PRO A 243 0.84 21.39 -17.67
CA PRO A 243 0.36 21.80 -18.99
C PRO A 243 -0.89 21.00 -19.38
N ARG A 244 -1.88 21.65 -20.02
CA ARG A 244 -3.11 20.96 -20.47
C ARG A 244 -2.81 19.75 -21.35
N SER A 245 -1.77 19.80 -22.17
CA SER A 245 -1.32 18.69 -23.01
C SER A 245 -0.91 17.46 -22.18
N TRP A 246 -0.30 17.65 -21.01
CA TRP A 246 0.09 16.55 -20.12
C TRP A 246 -1.11 15.90 -19.47
N ILE A 247 -2.08 16.72 -19.02
CA ILE A 247 -3.34 16.22 -18.45
C ILE A 247 -4.12 15.40 -19.50
N LEU A 248 -4.23 15.90 -20.73
CA LEU A 248 -4.89 15.20 -21.83
C LEU A 248 -4.18 13.88 -22.19
N SER A 249 -2.85 13.89 -22.26
CA SER A 249 -2.05 12.68 -22.52
C SER A 249 -2.28 11.63 -21.43
N GLY A 250 -2.30 12.05 -20.17
CA GLY A 250 -2.59 11.17 -19.04
C GLY A 250 -4.02 10.61 -19.09
N ALA A 251 -5.01 11.44 -19.42
CA ALA A 251 -6.40 11.02 -19.55
C ALA A 251 -6.58 9.96 -20.65
N ILE A 252 -5.90 10.13 -21.80
CA ILE A 252 -5.92 9.16 -22.91
C ILE A 252 -5.36 7.80 -22.50
N ILE A 253 -4.41 7.76 -21.56
CA ILE A 253 -3.84 6.50 -21.05
C ILE A 253 -4.72 5.90 -19.95
N ILE A 254 -5.21 6.73 -19.02
CA ILE A 254 -5.84 6.27 -17.79
C ILE A 254 -7.28 5.80 -18.02
N TRP A 255 -8.06 6.49 -18.86
CA TRP A 255 -9.45 6.08 -19.11
C TRP A 255 -9.54 4.68 -19.72
N PRO A 256 -8.78 4.33 -20.78
CA PRO A 256 -8.78 2.97 -21.29
C PRO A 256 -8.32 1.95 -20.26
N LEU A 257 -7.31 2.24 -19.44
CA LEU A 257 -6.85 1.33 -18.39
C LEU A 257 -7.93 1.11 -17.31
N LEU A 258 -8.64 2.16 -16.93
CA LEU A 258 -9.73 2.08 -15.95
C LEU A 258 -10.92 1.29 -16.50
N LEU A 259 -11.31 1.55 -17.75
CA LEU A 259 -12.39 0.82 -18.43
C LEU A 259 -12.00 -0.66 -18.65
N ALA A 260 -10.77 -0.92 -19.06
CA ALA A 260 -10.25 -2.29 -19.20
C ALA A 260 -10.21 -3.01 -17.86
N THR A 261 -9.88 -2.31 -16.77
CA THR A 261 -9.92 -2.86 -15.41
C THR A 261 -11.35 -3.24 -15.01
N ALA A 262 -12.31 -2.33 -15.20
CA ALA A 262 -13.72 -2.59 -14.88
C ALA A 262 -14.27 -3.77 -15.70
N TRP A 263 -14.01 -3.80 -17.00
CA TRP A 263 -14.39 -4.90 -17.87
C TRP A 263 -13.73 -6.23 -17.46
N ALA A 264 -12.43 -6.19 -17.11
CA ALA A 264 -11.70 -7.38 -16.68
C ALA A 264 -12.18 -7.89 -15.32
N LEU A 265 -12.66 -7.05 -14.40
CA LEU A 265 -13.23 -7.51 -13.13
C LEU A 265 -14.45 -8.42 -13.33
N GLU A 266 -15.20 -8.24 -14.42
CA GLU A 266 -16.33 -9.10 -14.76
C GLU A 266 -15.92 -10.31 -15.62
N ARG A 267 -15.09 -10.08 -16.65
CA ARG A 267 -14.78 -11.10 -17.67
C ARG A 267 -13.55 -11.95 -17.38
N ALA A 268 -12.58 -11.39 -16.67
CA ALA A 268 -11.31 -12.03 -16.32
C ALA A 268 -10.85 -11.56 -14.93
N PRO A 269 -11.61 -11.87 -13.86
CA PRO A 269 -11.51 -11.18 -12.56
C PRO A 269 -10.09 -11.19 -11.97
N MET A 270 -9.29 -12.22 -12.25
CA MET A 270 -7.89 -12.30 -11.83
C MET A 270 -7.01 -11.21 -12.45
N LEU A 271 -7.24 -10.85 -13.72
CA LEU A 271 -6.58 -9.72 -14.38
C LEU A 271 -7.17 -8.40 -13.91
N GLY A 272 -8.50 -8.34 -13.75
CA GLY A 272 -9.19 -7.18 -13.19
C GLY A 272 -8.67 -6.81 -11.80
N PHE A 273 -8.32 -7.79 -10.98
CA PHE A 273 -7.70 -7.57 -9.66
C PHE A 273 -6.38 -6.79 -9.74
N LEU A 274 -5.54 -7.03 -10.74
CA LEU A 274 -4.26 -6.31 -10.90
C LEU A 274 -4.50 -4.83 -11.20
N GLY A 275 -5.45 -4.53 -12.09
CA GLY A 275 -5.87 -3.16 -12.37
C GLY A 275 -6.52 -2.49 -11.15
N ALA A 276 -7.40 -3.23 -10.45
CA ALA A 276 -8.05 -2.72 -9.24
C ALA A 276 -7.02 -2.43 -8.13
N TRP A 277 -6.02 -3.29 -7.94
CA TRP A 277 -4.91 -3.05 -7.02
C TRP A 277 -4.21 -1.73 -7.35
N PHE A 278 -3.83 -1.53 -8.62
CA PHE A 278 -3.17 -0.31 -9.07
C PHE A 278 -4.00 0.94 -8.77
N PHE A 279 -5.26 1.00 -9.21
CA PHE A 279 -6.09 2.18 -9.00
C PHE A 279 -6.48 2.41 -7.53
N LEU A 280 -6.75 1.35 -6.77
CA LEU A 280 -7.06 1.46 -5.35
C LEU A 280 -5.86 1.99 -4.57
N THR A 281 -4.65 1.48 -4.81
CA THR A 281 -3.45 1.97 -4.10
C THR A 281 -3.15 3.44 -4.37
N LEU A 282 -3.44 3.93 -5.60
CA LEU A 282 -3.22 5.32 -5.96
C LEU A 282 -4.32 6.26 -5.44
N ALA A 283 -5.54 5.78 -5.23
CA ALA A 283 -6.68 6.62 -4.87
C ALA A 283 -6.45 7.53 -3.63
N PRO A 284 -5.83 7.06 -2.53
CA PRO A 284 -5.51 7.91 -1.38
C PRO A 284 -4.13 8.57 -1.46
N SER A 285 -3.13 7.90 -2.05
CA SER A 285 -1.71 8.31 -2.02
C SER A 285 -1.39 9.42 -3.01
N SER A 286 -2.27 9.63 -3.97
CA SER A 286 -2.20 10.71 -4.92
C SER A 286 -2.31 12.10 -4.28
N SER A 287 -2.61 12.22 -2.97
CA SER A 287 -3.01 13.43 -2.19
C SER A 287 -1.90 14.29 -1.62
#